data_AF-A0A2S0UC94-F1
#
_entry.id   AF-A0A2S0UC94-F1
#
_cell.length_a   1.000
_cell.length_b   1.000
_cell.length_c   1.000
_cell.angle_alpha   90.00
_cell.angle_beta   90.00
_cell.angle_gamma   90.00
#
_symmetry.space_group_name_H-M   'P 1'
#
loop_
_entity.id
_entity.type
_entity.pdbx_description
1 polymer ?
#
loop_
_entity_poly.entity_id
_entity_poly.type
_entity_poly.pdbx_seq_one_letter_code
_entity_poly.pdbx_strand_id
1 'polypeptide(L)'
;MDNSSSERKPLRLKALSPMHNTPSGVLRNYILEQKPVNEFVSLVSISADAPNPGYDLLIHRIEFEGEHAAIYTRPVPPVPGGIFPQVITRLHTSIYLDAKYTARLGDDSPEA
;
A
#
# COMPACT_ATOMS: atom_id res chain seq x y z
N MET A 1 11.40 34.40 -47.29
CA MET A 1 11.23 34.61 -45.84
C MET A 1 10.14 33.65 -45.40
N ASP A 2 10.59 32.52 -44.86
CA ASP A 2 9.77 31.37 -44.47
C ASP A 2 9.26 31.62 -43.05
N ASN A 3 7.94 31.71 -42.86
CA ASN A 3 7.33 31.95 -41.55
C ASN A 3 6.77 30.63 -41.03
N SER A 4 7.65 29.83 -40.41
CA SER A 4 7.30 28.58 -39.74
C SER A 4 6.37 28.82 -38.56
N SER A 5 5.09 28.49 -38.74
CA SER A 5 4.11 28.29 -37.67
C SER A 5 4.58 27.17 -36.73
N SER A 6 5.12 27.54 -35.57
CA SER A 6 5.32 26.61 -34.46
C SER A 6 3.97 26.33 -33.79
N GLU A 7 3.37 25.18 -34.11
CA GLU A 7 2.30 24.59 -33.32
C GLU A 7 2.79 24.38 -31.87
N ARG A 8 2.28 25.19 -30.94
CA ARG A 8 2.45 24.94 -29.51
C ARG A 8 1.56 23.76 -29.12
N LYS A 9 2.13 22.56 -29.22
CA LYS A 9 1.55 21.34 -28.64
C LYS A 9 1.29 21.58 -27.15
N PRO A 10 0.06 21.41 -26.64
CA PRO A 10 -0.19 21.60 -25.22
C PRO A 10 0.60 20.55 -24.44
N LEU A 11 1.38 21.00 -23.46
CA LEU A 11 2.01 20.14 -22.47
C LEU A 11 0.88 19.37 -21.77
N ARG A 12 0.70 18.10 -22.17
CA ARG A 12 -0.09 17.17 -21.38
C ARG A 12 0.56 17.15 -20.00
N LEU A 13 -0.12 17.73 -19.01
CA LEU A 13 0.21 17.53 -17.61
C LEU A 13 0.20 16.00 -17.43
N LYS A 14 1.38 15.39 -17.25
CA LYS A 14 1.43 13.99 -16.83
C LYS A 14 0.67 13.97 -15.52
N ALA A 15 -0.48 13.29 -15.50
CA ALA A 15 -1.12 12.92 -14.25
C ALA A 15 -0.03 12.31 -13.38
N LEU A 16 0.21 12.90 -12.21
CA LEU A 16 1.03 12.29 -11.17
C LEU A 16 0.40 10.92 -10.96
N SER A 17 1.14 9.87 -11.34
CA SER A 17 0.73 8.50 -11.03
C SER A 17 0.44 8.46 -9.53
N PRO A 18 -0.61 7.75 -9.07
CA PRO A 18 -0.78 7.54 -7.64
C PRO A 18 0.54 6.96 -7.13
N MET A 19 1.21 7.72 -6.25
CA MET A 19 2.45 7.27 -5.63
C MET A 19 2.10 5.98 -4.90
N HIS A 20 2.48 4.85 -5.50
CA HIS A 20 2.48 3.58 -4.80
C HIS A 20 3.62 3.69 -3.78
N ASN A 21 3.32 4.19 -2.58
CA ASN A 21 4.15 3.95 -1.41
C ASN A 21 4.09 2.45 -1.15
N THR A 22 4.89 1.70 -1.90
CA THR A 22 5.03 0.27 -1.76
C THR A 22 6.04 0.09 -0.64
N PRO A 23 5.67 -0.49 0.51
CA PRO A 23 6.69 -0.89 1.47
C PRO A 23 7.69 -1.79 0.74
N SER A 24 8.96 -1.40 0.77
CA SER A 24 10.05 -2.12 0.09
C SER A 24 10.03 -3.59 0.51
N GLY A 25 9.80 -4.51 -0.44
CA GLY A 25 9.65 -5.93 -0.10
C GLY A 25 9.15 -6.83 -1.23
N VAL A 26 9.03 -8.12 -0.90
CA VAL A 26 8.57 -9.19 -1.81
C VAL A 26 7.08 -9.11 -2.16
N LEU A 27 6.29 -8.38 -1.35
CA LEU A 27 4.85 -8.20 -1.56
C LEU A 27 4.58 -7.02 -2.50
N ARG A 28 3.50 -7.10 -3.28
CA ARG A 28 3.12 -6.10 -4.31
C ARG A 28 1.65 -5.72 -4.21
N ASN A 29 1.23 -4.70 -4.95
CA ASN A 29 -0.18 -4.33 -5.12
C ASN A 29 -0.94 -4.15 -3.79
N TYR A 30 -0.35 -3.35 -2.90
CA TYR A 30 -0.96 -3.03 -1.63
C TYR A 30 -2.24 -2.24 -1.82
N ILE A 31 -3.30 -2.65 -1.14
CA ILE A 31 -4.60 -1.97 -1.10
C ILE A 31 -4.96 -1.79 0.37
N LEU A 32 -5.30 -0.56 0.74
CA LEU A 32 -5.84 -0.21 2.05
C LEU A 32 -7.29 0.25 1.85
N GLU A 33 -8.21 -0.37 2.58
CA GLU A 33 -9.60 0.05 2.66
C GLU A 33 -9.96 0.36 4.11
N GLN A 34 -10.59 1.50 4.36
CA GLN A 34 -11.13 1.87 5.66
C GLN A 34 -12.65 2.00 5.56
N LYS A 35 -13.38 1.25 6.39
CA LYS A 35 -14.85 1.25 6.43
C LYS A 35 -15.33 1.55 7.86
N PRO A 36 -16.28 2.48 8.05
CA PRO A 36 -16.85 2.73 9.36
C PRO A 36 -17.63 1.48 9.81
N VAL A 37 -17.40 1.07 11.06
CA VAL A 37 -18.20 0.02 11.73
C VAL A 37 -19.32 0.69 12.52
N ASN A 38 -18.98 1.79 13.20
CA ASN A 38 -19.89 2.70 13.87
C ASN A 38 -19.25 4.10 13.94
N GLU A 39 -19.84 5.02 14.71
CA GLU A 39 -19.38 6.41 14.85
C GLU A 39 -18.02 6.57 15.57
N PHE A 40 -17.56 5.54 16.28
CA PHE A 40 -16.31 5.58 17.06
C PHE A 40 -15.22 4.67 16.50
N VAL A 41 -15.56 3.69 15.65
CA VAL A 41 -14.63 2.65 15.19
C VAL A 41 -14.73 2.44 13.69
N SER A 42 -13.57 2.39 13.03
CA SER A 42 -13.40 1.97 11.65
C SER A 42 -12.65 0.64 11.57
N LEU A 43 -13.05 -0.22 10.63
CA LEU A 43 -12.28 -1.39 10.20
C LEU A 43 -11.34 -0.95 9.09
N VAL A 44 -10.04 -1.20 9.26
CA VAL A 44 -9.04 -1.03 8.21
C VAL A 44 -8.60 -2.40 7.74
N SER A 45 -8.76 -2.66 6.45
CA SER A 45 -8.35 -3.88 5.77
C SER A 45 -7.18 -3.58 4.84
N ILE A 46 -6.11 -4.36 4.96
CA ILE A 46 -4.95 -4.27 4.08
C ILE A 46 -4.83 -5.58 3.31
N SER A 47 -4.60 -5.48 2.01
CA SER A 47 -4.27 -6.64 1.17
C SER A 47 -3.04 -6.38 0.32
N ALA A 48 -2.33 -7.45 -0.03
CA ALA A 48 -1.16 -7.40 -0.91
C ALA A 48 -0.98 -8.75 -1.62
N ASP A 49 -0.30 -8.75 -2.77
CA ASP A 49 0.03 -9.93 -3.53
C ASP A 49 1.39 -10.49 -3.12
N ALA A 50 1.42 -11.78 -2.76
CA ALA A 50 2.63 -12.56 -2.60
C ALA A 50 2.96 -13.34 -3.89
N PRO A 51 4.25 -13.57 -4.19
CA PRO A 51 4.67 -14.26 -5.41
C PRO A 51 4.30 -15.75 -5.43
N ASN A 52 4.14 -16.37 -4.26
CA ASN A 52 3.71 -17.76 -4.10
C ASN A 52 2.98 -17.94 -2.75
N PRO A 53 2.29 -19.08 -2.55
CA PRO A 53 1.62 -19.38 -1.29
C PRO A 53 2.58 -19.51 -0.10
N GLY A 54 2.05 -19.31 1.10
CA GLY A 54 2.77 -19.55 2.36
C GLY A 54 3.37 -18.30 3.00
N TYR A 55 3.29 -17.14 2.36
CA TYR A 55 3.55 -15.86 3.03
C TYR A 55 2.36 -15.45 3.91
N ASP A 56 2.65 -14.73 5.00
CA ASP A 56 1.65 -13.95 5.74
C ASP A 56 1.93 -12.45 5.66
N LEU A 57 0.88 -11.65 5.88
CA LEU A 57 0.93 -10.19 5.95
C LEU A 57 0.71 -9.74 7.40
N LEU A 58 1.77 -9.24 8.04
CA LEU A 58 1.75 -8.83 9.44
C LEU A 58 1.78 -7.31 9.57
N ILE A 59 0.84 -6.74 10.33
CA ILE A 59 0.96 -5.38 10.86
C ILE A 59 1.87 -5.45 12.10
N HIS A 60 3.01 -4.75 12.08
CA HIS A 60 3.99 -4.82 13.17
C HIS A 60 4.17 -3.49 13.92
N ARG A 61 3.69 -2.38 13.36
CA ARG A 61 3.73 -1.06 13.99
C ARG A 61 2.59 -0.20 13.48
N ILE A 62 2.06 0.63 14.36
CA ILE A 62 1.10 1.69 14.04
C ILE A 62 1.61 2.96 14.72
N GLU A 63 1.76 4.03 13.96
CA GLU A 63 2.17 5.35 14.45
C GLU A 63 1.02 6.33 14.27
N PHE A 64 0.74 7.12 15.31
CA PHE A 64 -0.34 8.10 15.30
C PHE A 64 0.24 9.51 15.25
N GLU A 65 -0.11 10.25 14.20
CA GLU A 65 0.35 11.62 13.97
C GLU A 65 -0.84 12.50 13.60
N GLY A 66 -1.26 13.36 14.52
CA GLY A 66 -2.45 14.19 14.34
C GLY A 66 -3.69 13.33 14.08
N GLU A 67 -4.30 13.49 12.90
CA GLU A 67 -5.48 12.75 12.45
C GLU A 67 -5.13 11.51 11.61
N HIS A 68 -3.86 11.13 11.53
CA HIS A 68 -3.42 10.00 10.72
C HIS A 68 -2.92 8.83 11.57
N ALA A 69 -3.21 7.62 11.10
CA ALA A 69 -2.60 6.39 11.59
C ALA A 69 -1.76 5.77 10.46
N ALA A 70 -0.43 5.84 10.58
CA ALA A 70 0.50 5.17 9.67
C ALA A 70 0.64 3.71 10.07
N ILE A 71 0.24 2.80 9.19
CA ILE A 71 0.24 1.35 9.44
C ILE A 71 1.41 0.72 8.68
N TYR A 72 2.33 0.11 9.43
CA TYR A 72 3.50 -0.54 8.89
C TYR A 72 3.29 -2.05 8.84
N THR A 73 3.53 -2.61 7.67
CA THR A 73 3.32 -4.04 7.41
C THR A 73 4.59 -4.67 6.89
N ARG A 74 4.78 -5.94 7.22
CA ARG A 74 5.88 -6.74 6.70
C ARG A 74 5.43 -8.14 6.30
N PRO A 75 6.06 -8.75 5.29
CA PRO A 75 5.87 -10.16 5.00
C PRO A 75 6.43 -11.01 6.14
N VAL A 76 5.73 -12.10 6.45
CA VAL A 76 6.31 -13.27 7.14
C VAL A 76 6.56 -14.32 6.06
N PRO A 77 7.80 -14.82 5.89
CA PRO A 77 8.12 -15.77 4.84
C PRO A 77 7.51 -17.15 5.12
N PRO A 78 7.31 -17.96 4.07
CA PRO A 78 6.88 -19.34 4.23
C PRO A 78 7.87 -20.17 5.04
N VAL A 79 7.37 -21.25 5.63
CA VAL A 79 8.19 -22.24 6.34
C VAL A 79 9.26 -22.79 5.37
N PRO A 80 10.55 -22.76 5.76
CA PRO A 80 11.62 -23.31 4.94
C PRO A 80 11.41 -24.80 4.63
N GLY A 81 11.77 -25.22 3.42
CA GLY A 81 11.65 -26.62 3.00
C GLY A 81 10.24 -27.03 2.52
N GLY A 82 9.28 -26.11 2.49
CA GLY A 82 7.99 -26.33 1.84
C GLY A 82 8.08 -26.29 0.31
N ILE A 83 7.20 -27.01 -0.36
CA ILE A 83 7.00 -26.92 -1.81
C ILE A 83 5.87 -25.91 -2.06
N PHE A 84 6.20 -24.77 -2.68
CA PHE A 84 5.25 -23.70 -2.96
C PHE A 84 5.02 -23.54 -4.46
N PRO A 85 3.81 -23.78 -4.97
CA PRO A 85 3.47 -23.54 -6.37
C PRO A 85 3.67 -22.08 -6.77
N GLN A 86 3.98 -21.83 -8.05
CA GLN A 86 4.08 -20.48 -8.59
C GLN A 86 2.68 -19.92 -8.88
N VAL A 87 2.03 -19.43 -7.83
CA VAL A 87 0.68 -18.84 -7.89
C VAL A 87 0.67 -17.57 -7.06
N ILE A 88 0.35 -16.45 -7.70
CA ILE A 88 0.17 -15.17 -7.00
C ILE A 88 -0.98 -15.32 -6.01
N THR A 89 -0.70 -15.08 -4.74
CA THR A 89 -1.65 -15.25 -3.64
C THR A 89 -1.94 -13.89 -3.01
N ARG A 90 -3.22 -13.52 -2.91
CA ARG A 90 -3.61 -12.29 -2.22
C ARG A 90 -3.74 -12.54 -0.73
N LEU A 91 -2.95 -11.80 0.04
CA LEU A 91 -2.93 -11.81 1.50
C LEU A 91 -3.88 -10.74 2.04
N HIS A 92 -4.42 -10.98 3.23
CA HIS A 92 -5.33 -10.06 3.91
C HIS A 92 -4.99 -9.95 5.39
N THR A 93 -5.08 -8.74 5.94
CA THR A 93 -5.02 -8.48 7.38
C THR A 93 -5.92 -7.31 7.71
N SER A 94 -6.37 -7.21 8.96
CA SER A 94 -7.25 -6.14 9.38
C SER A 94 -7.04 -5.72 10.83
N ILE A 95 -7.33 -4.44 11.09
CA ILE A 95 -7.30 -3.83 12.43
C ILE A 95 -8.50 -2.92 12.60
N TYR A 96 -8.85 -2.63 13.85
CA TYR A 96 -9.79 -1.59 14.21
C TYR A 96 -9.05 -0.33 14.64
N LEU A 97 -9.49 0.83 14.16
CA LEU A 97 -9.01 2.14 14.57
C LEU A 97 -10.16 2.99 15.10
N ASP A 98 -9.85 3.90 16.01
CA ASP A 98 -10.76 5.01 16.35
C ASP A 98 -11.12 5.77 15.07
N ALA A 99 -12.41 6.04 14.87
CA ALA A 99 -12.94 6.66 13.66
C ALA A 99 -12.39 8.06 13.38
N LYS A 100 -11.77 8.72 14.36
CA LYS A 100 -11.08 10.00 14.16
C LYS A 100 -9.80 9.90 13.33
N TYR A 101 -9.23 8.71 13.17
CA TYR A 101 -8.00 8.52 12.40
C TYR A 101 -8.28 8.13 10.95
N THR A 102 -7.57 8.78 10.04
CA THR A 102 -7.44 8.38 8.64
C THR A 102 -6.23 7.46 8.49
N ALA A 103 -6.46 6.21 8.10
CA ALA A 103 -5.40 5.23 7.92
C ALA A 103 -4.60 5.46 6.62
N ARG A 104 -3.28 5.29 6.70
CA ARG A 104 -2.35 5.30 5.57
C ARG A 104 -1.32 4.19 5.70
N LEU A 105 -0.83 3.69 4.58
CA LEU A 105 0.32 2.77 4.61
C LEU A 105 1.58 3.56 5.01
N GLY A 106 2.30 3.05 5.99
CA GLY A 106 3.64 3.53 6.34
C GLY A 106 4.66 3.08 5.29
N ASP A 107 5.69 3.90 5.09
CA ASP A 107 6.84 3.55 4.25
C ASP A 107 8.02 3.22 5.17
N ASP A 108 8.56 2.00 5.06
CA ASP A 108 9.78 1.59 5.75
C ASP A 108 11.03 1.89 4.90
N SER A 109 10.93 2.69 3.84
CA SER A 109 12.11 3.18 3.13
C SER A 109 13.05 3.82 4.14
N PRO A 110 14.28 3.31 4.28
CA PRO A 110 15.28 4.03 5.02
C PRO A 110 15.44 5.38 4.31
N GLU A 111 15.18 6.46 5.03
CA GLU A 111 15.53 7.81 4.59
C GLU A 111 17.00 7.76 4.14
N ALA A 112 17.25 8.06 2.88
CA ALA A 112 18.57 7.97 2.24
C ALA A 112 19.51 9.06 2.74
#